data_AF-A0A2N9N3S5-F1
#
_entry.id   AF-A0A2N9N3S5-F1
#
_cell.length_a   1.000
_cell.length_b   1.000
_cell.length_c   1.000
_cell.angle_alpha   90.00
_cell.angle_beta   90.00
_cell.angle_gamma   90.00
#
_symmetry.space_group_name_H-M   'P 1'
#
loop_
_entity.id
_entity.type
_entity.pdbx_description
1 polymer ?
#
loop_
_entity_poly.entity_id
_entity_poly.type
_entity_poly.pdbx_seq_one_letter_code
_entity_poly.pdbx_strand_id
1 'polypeptide(L)'
;MLGLWLAALRKSRPTYEHVWRERARLDLLALFRALDRMDLSPAEIPQRLKHQLFELDADYVEALWALDQPPASLDLPAMLRDTSAALDQLPEACARFRSHLPRRAHPLLAQLEITVRNHLDPAEADSVVPGRSPQNG
;
A
#
# COMPACT_ATOMS: atom_id res chain seq x y z
N MET A 1 38.81 7.66 0.59
CA MET A 1 37.75 8.07 1.55
C MET A 1 36.54 8.74 0.87
N LEU A 2 36.20 8.35 -0.36
CA LEU A 2 35.01 8.86 -1.09
C LEU A 2 33.84 7.84 -1.15
N GLY A 3 34.12 6.55 -0.90
CA GLY A 3 33.10 5.49 -0.92
C GLY A 3 32.12 5.49 0.25
N LEU A 4 32.56 5.92 1.46
CA LEU A 4 31.67 6.03 2.63
C LEU A 4 30.68 7.20 2.53
N TRP A 5 31.07 8.29 1.86
CA TRP A 5 30.20 9.46 1.67
C TRP A 5 29.12 9.23 0.61
N LEU A 6 29.40 8.45 -0.45
CA LEU A 6 28.38 8.05 -1.43
C LEU A 6 27.38 7.03 -0.86
N ALA A 7 27.82 6.12 0.03
CA ALA A 7 26.93 5.23 0.76
C ALA A 7 26.03 6.00 1.75
N ALA A 8 26.57 7.04 2.39
CA ALA A 8 25.81 7.92 3.29
C ALA A 8 24.82 8.82 2.53
N LEU A 9 25.18 9.38 1.37
CA LEU A 9 24.25 10.18 0.55
C LEU A 9 23.15 9.34 -0.11
N ARG A 10 23.40 8.07 -0.41
CA ARG A 10 22.36 7.12 -0.85
C ARG A 10 21.39 6.74 0.28
N LYS A 11 21.84 6.86 1.55
CA LYS A 11 21.01 6.72 2.75
C LYS A 11 20.14 7.96 3.03
N SER A 12 20.37 9.08 2.34
CA SER A 12 19.74 10.39 2.63
C SER A 12 18.72 10.85 1.59
N ARG A 13 18.25 9.98 0.69
CA ARG A 13 16.99 10.19 -0.07
C ARG A 13 15.86 9.17 0.24
N PRO A 14 15.50 8.82 1.49
CA PRO A 14 14.38 7.89 1.72
C PRO A 14 13.07 8.53 2.18
N THR A 15 12.99 9.86 2.40
CA THR A 15 11.89 10.41 3.20
C THR A 15 10.56 10.62 2.47
N TYR A 16 10.54 10.92 1.17
CA TYR A 16 9.26 11.15 0.48
C TYR A 16 8.66 9.84 -0.01
N GLU A 17 9.37 9.08 -0.83
CA GLU A 17 8.83 7.87 -1.46
C GLU A 17 8.42 6.78 -0.47
N HIS A 18 9.08 6.67 0.70
CA HIS A 18 8.67 5.76 1.76
C HIS A 18 7.32 6.17 2.36
N VAL A 19 7.20 7.46 2.71
CA VAL A 19 5.98 8.04 3.29
C VAL A 19 4.79 7.94 2.32
N TRP A 20 5.01 8.13 1.01
CA TRP A 20 3.95 7.97 0.01
C TRP A 20 3.49 6.51 -0.12
N ARG A 21 4.41 5.54 -0.05
CA ARG A 21 4.07 4.09 -0.07
C ARG A 21 3.32 3.66 1.18
N GLU A 22 3.81 4.03 2.35
CA GLU A 22 3.13 3.75 3.63
C GLU A 22 1.73 4.36 3.63
N ARG A 23 1.58 5.60 3.15
CA ARG A 23 0.28 6.26 3.02
C ARG A 23 -0.64 5.48 2.09
N ALA A 24 -0.16 5.11 0.90
CA ALA A 24 -0.90 4.33 -0.08
C ALA A 24 -1.37 2.99 0.47
N ARG A 25 -0.50 2.27 1.20
CA ARG A 25 -0.84 1.03 1.89
C ARG A 25 -1.91 1.22 2.95
N LEU A 26 -1.78 2.24 3.79
CA LEU A 26 -2.77 2.51 4.84
C LEU A 26 -4.14 2.89 4.24
N ASP A 27 -4.15 3.58 3.11
CA ASP A 27 -5.40 3.93 2.41
C ASP A 27 -6.06 2.67 1.79
N LEU A 28 -5.26 1.74 1.24
CA LEU A 28 -5.74 0.43 0.78
C LEU A 28 -6.26 -0.46 1.93
N LEU A 29 -5.52 -0.55 3.04
CA LEU A 29 -5.95 -1.27 4.24
C LEU A 29 -7.25 -0.70 4.81
N ALA A 30 -7.40 0.63 4.80
CA ALA A 30 -8.63 1.28 5.22
C ALA A 30 -9.80 0.89 4.32
N LEU A 31 -9.61 0.87 2.99
CA LEU A 31 -10.61 0.42 2.04
C LEU A 31 -11.01 -1.06 2.27
N PHE A 32 -10.05 -1.97 2.40
CA PHE A 32 -10.34 -3.39 2.62
C PHE A 32 -11.09 -3.64 3.93
N ARG A 33 -10.62 -3.07 5.03
CA ARG A 33 -11.30 -3.19 6.34
C ARG A 33 -12.66 -2.51 6.37
N ALA A 34 -12.84 -1.44 5.60
CA ALA A 34 -14.16 -0.83 5.45
C ALA A 34 -15.11 -1.79 4.74
N LEU A 35 -14.67 -2.42 3.64
CA LEU A 35 -15.46 -3.43 2.92
C LEU A 35 -15.83 -4.63 3.80
N ASP A 36 -14.90 -5.12 4.62
CA ASP A 36 -15.15 -6.26 5.53
C ASP A 36 -16.24 -5.96 6.57
N ARG A 37 -16.51 -4.69 6.85
CA ARG A 37 -17.56 -4.24 7.78
C ARG A 37 -18.90 -3.99 7.10
N MET A 38 -18.99 -4.14 5.78
CA MET A 38 -20.20 -3.90 5.02
C MET A 38 -20.96 -5.19 4.76
N ASP A 39 -22.30 -5.07 4.76
CA ASP A 39 -23.18 -6.14 4.33
C ASP A 39 -23.37 -6.12 2.80
N LEU A 40 -22.29 -6.49 2.10
CA LEU A 40 -22.26 -6.67 0.65
C LEU A 40 -22.13 -8.16 0.33
N SER A 41 -23.00 -8.66 -0.54
CA SER A 41 -22.83 -10.00 -1.07
C SER A 41 -21.60 -10.09 -2.00
N PRO A 42 -20.99 -11.28 -2.18
CA PRO A 42 -19.87 -11.44 -3.11
C PRO A 42 -20.18 -11.01 -4.55
N ALA A 43 -21.46 -11.10 -4.96
CA ALA A 43 -21.92 -10.67 -6.28
C ALA A 43 -21.98 -9.14 -6.45
N GLU A 44 -22.13 -8.41 -5.34
CA GLU A 44 -22.12 -6.94 -5.33
C GLU A 44 -20.71 -6.35 -5.34
N ILE A 45 -19.70 -7.14 -4.95
CA ILE A 45 -18.31 -6.71 -4.93
C ILE A 45 -17.70 -6.99 -6.32
N PRO A 46 -17.12 -6.00 -7.01
CA PRO A 46 -16.48 -6.21 -8.30
C PRO A 46 -15.18 -7.01 -8.13
N GLN A 47 -15.28 -8.34 -8.12
CA GLN A 47 -14.17 -9.25 -7.75
C GLN A 47 -12.90 -9.03 -8.57
N ARG A 48 -13.03 -8.80 -9.88
CA ARG A 48 -11.87 -8.50 -10.75
C ARG A 48 -11.15 -7.23 -10.32
N LEU A 49 -11.89 -6.18 -9.97
CA LEU A 49 -11.29 -4.93 -9.51
C LEU A 49 -10.71 -5.08 -8.11
N LYS A 50 -11.35 -5.88 -7.25
CA LYS A 50 -10.83 -6.24 -5.93
C LYS A 50 -9.46 -6.93 -6.03
N HIS A 51 -9.34 -7.91 -6.93
CA HIS A 51 -8.06 -8.61 -7.15
C HIS A 51 -6.96 -7.67 -7.63
N GLN A 52 -7.28 -6.73 -8.53
CA GLN A 52 -6.30 -5.72 -8.97
C GLN A 52 -5.82 -4.82 -7.83
N LEU A 53 -6.70 -4.47 -6.88
CA LEU A 53 -6.28 -3.73 -5.69
C LEU A 53 -5.37 -4.58 -4.78
N PHE A 54 -5.60 -5.90 -4.69
CA PHE A 54 -4.71 -6.80 -3.96
C PHE A 54 -3.36 -6.98 -4.65
N GLU A 55 -3.32 -7.01 -5.98
CA GLU A 55 -2.07 -7.04 -6.75
C GLU A 55 -1.25 -5.77 -6.48
N LEU A 56 -1.87 -4.59 -6.57
CA LEU A 56 -1.22 -3.32 -6.22
C LEU A 56 -0.74 -3.30 -4.78
N ASP A 57 -1.54 -3.82 -3.84
CA ASP A 57 -1.12 -3.96 -2.45
C ASP A 57 0.11 -4.87 -2.33
N ALA A 58 0.14 -6.02 -3.00
CA ALA A 58 1.28 -6.93 -2.98
C ALA A 58 2.56 -6.27 -3.54
N ASP A 59 2.46 -5.55 -4.66
CA ASP A 59 3.57 -4.80 -5.25
C ASP A 59 4.17 -3.81 -4.25
N TYR A 60 3.33 -3.15 -3.42
CA TYR A 60 3.82 -2.27 -2.37
C TYR A 60 4.48 -3.01 -1.20
N VAL A 61 3.99 -4.20 -0.80
CA VAL A 61 4.67 -5.03 0.22
C VAL A 61 6.06 -5.38 -0.27
N GLU A 62 6.15 -5.86 -1.50
CA GLU A 62 7.41 -6.28 -2.12
C GLU A 62 8.38 -5.11 -2.23
N ALA A 63 7.90 -3.95 -2.63
CA ALA A 63 8.69 -2.73 -2.69
C ALA A 63 9.23 -2.29 -1.33
N LEU A 64 8.42 -2.37 -0.26
CA LEU A 64 8.87 -2.04 1.10
C LEU A 64 9.88 -3.05 1.62
N TRP A 65 9.63 -4.35 1.41
CA TRP A 65 10.56 -5.42 1.77
C TRP A 65 11.92 -5.29 1.06
N ALA A 66 11.91 -4.93 -0.23
CA ALA A 66 13.12 -4.77 -1.03
C ALA A 66 14.05 -3.66 -0.53
N LEU A 67 13.49 -2.61 0.08
CA LEU A 67 14.29 -1.52 0.66
C LEU A 67 15.18 -1.99 1.83
N ASP A 68 14.82 -3.09 2.49
CA ASP A 68 15.62 -3.67 3.57
C ASP A 68 16.70 -4.63 3.09
N GLN A 69 16.65 -5.02 1.82
CA GLN A 69 17.58 -6.01 1.31
C GLN A 69 18.98 -5.41 1.08
N PRO A 70 20.04 -6.22 1.24
CA PRO A 70 21.40 -5.77 0.95
C PRO A 70 21.50 -5.25 -0.49
N PRO A 71 22.21 -4.13 -0.76
CA PRO A 71 22.26 -3.47 -2.07
C PRO A 71 22.78 -4.28 -3.26
N ALA A 72 23.24 -5.52 -3.03
CA ALA A 72 23.80 -6.41 -4.04
C ALA A 72 22.82 -7.53 -4.47
N SER A 73 21.61 -7.56 -3.91
CA SER A 73 20.64 -8.66 -4.12
C SER A 73 19.53 -8.35 -5.13
N LEU A 74 19.22 -7.08 -5.39
CA LEU A 74 18.06 -6.65 -6.18
C LEU A 74 18.40 -5.49 -7.13
N ASP A 75 17.74 -5.43 -8.28
CA ASP A 75 17.73 -4.26 -9.18
C ASP A 75 16.81 -3.18 -8.61
N LEU A 76 17.32 -2.47 -7.58
CA LEU A 76 16.59 -1.40 -6.90
C LEU A 76 16.05 -0.33 -7.87
N PRO A 77 16.79 0.12 -8.90
CA PRO A 77 16.23 1.03 -9.90
C PRO A 77 15.02 0.48 -10.67
N ALA A 78 15.03 -0.80 -11.06
CA ALA A 78 13.87 -1.42 -11.71
C ALA A 78 12.67 -1.46 -10.75
N MET A 79 12.88 -1.95 -9.53
CA MET A 79 11.82 -2.06 -8.53
C MET A 79 11.22 -0.70 -8.16
N LEU A 80 12.04 0.35 -8.02
CA LEU A 80 11.55 1.70 -7.74
C LEU A 80 10.68 2.23 -8.89
N ARG A 81 11.04 1.96 -10.15
CA ARG A 81 10.21 2.35 -11.30
C ARG A 81 8.87 1.63 -11.29
N ASP A 82 8.88 0.32 -11.06
CA ASP A 82 7.65 -0.50 -11.04
C ASP A 82 6.73 -0.06 -9.88
N THR A 83 7.30 0.19 -8.71
CA THR A 83 6.58 0.71 -7.54
C THR A 83 5.99 2.09 -7.79
N SER A 84 6.73 2.98 -8.45
CA SER A 84 6.26 4.32 -8.78
C SER A 84 5.10 4.27 -9.77
N ALA A 85 5.20 3.39 -10.78
CA ALA A 85 4.13 3.15 -11.72
C ALA A 85 2.87 2.56 -11.06
N ALA A 86 3.03 1.71 -10.03
CA ALA A 86 1.92 1.23 -9.23
C ALA A 86 1.27 2.36 -8.41
N LEU A 87 2.07 3.23 -7.78
CA LEU A 87 1.58 4.40 -7.02
C LEU A 87 0.74 5.33 -7.89
N ASP A 88 1.18 5.58 -9.12
CA ASP A 88 0.45 6.43 -10.07
C ASP A 88 -0.92 5.85 -10.45
N GLN A 89 -1.06 4.52 -10.46
CA GLN A 89 -2.31 3.83 -10.82
C GLN A 89 -3.33 3.75 -9.68
N LEU A 90 -2.88 3.86 -8.42
CA LEU A 90 -3.71 3.59 -7.26
C LEU A 90 -4.95 4.50 -7.13
N PRO A 91 -4.86 5.84 -7.28
CA PRO A 91 -6.03 6.70 -7.17
C PRO A 91 -7.14 6.32 -8.16
N GLU A 92 -6.76 6.03 -9.41
CA GLU A 92 -7.68 5.62 -10.45
C GLU A 92 -8.26 4.23 -10.17
N ALA A 93 -7.43 3.26 -9.76
CA ALA A 93 -7.88 1.91 -9.43
C ALA A 93 -8.91 1.92 -8.29
N CYS A 94 -8.65 2.68 -7.23
CA CYS A 94 -9.57 2.85 -6.11
C CYS A 94 -10.85 3.61 -6.52
N ALA A 95 -10.75 4.66 -7.33
CA ALA A 95 -11.92 5.38 -7.83
C ALA A 95 -12.81 4.48 -8.70
N ARG A 96 -12.20 3.68 -9.59
CA ARG A 96 -12.89 2.71 -10.43
C ARG A 96 -13.56 1.62 -9.58
N PHE A 97 -12.87 1.10 -8.57
CA PHE A 97 -13.47 0.13 -7.66
C PHE A 97 -14.71 0.69 -6.96
N ARG A 98 -14.61 1.90 -6.38
CA ARG A 98 -15.73 2.57 -5.69
C ARG A 98 -16.92 2.82 -6.62
N SER A 99 -16.68 3.24 -7.85
CA SER A 99 -17.76 3.53 -8.81
C SER A 99 -18.55 2.31 -9.25
N HIS A 100 -17.96 1.10 -9.13
CA HIS A 100 -18.61 -0.17 -9.49
C HIS A 100 -19.33 -0.83 -8.31
N LEU A 101 -19.23 -0.27 -7.10
CA LEU A 101 -20.03 -0.74 -5.97
C LEU A 101 -21.48 -0.26 -6.08
N PRO A 102 -22.45 -0.98 -5.48
CA PRO A 102 -23.83 -0.54 -5.40
C PRO A 102 -23.94 0.86 -4.80
N ARG A 103 -24.82 1.72 -5.33
CA ARG A 103 -24.99 3.10 -4.82
C ARG A 103 -25.33 3.16 -3.32
N ARG A 104 -26.04 2.14 -2.80
CA ARG A 104 -26.35 2.00 -1.36
C ARG A 104 -25.10 1.91 -0.48
N ALA A 105 -23.99 1.43 -1.04
CA ALA A 105 -22.73 1.21 -0.37
C ALA A 105 -21.94 2.50 -0.17
N HIS A 106 -22.11 3.50 -1.05
CA HIS A 106 -21.19 4.64 -1.14
C HIS A 106 -21.12 5.51 0.13
N PRO A 107 -22.25 5.90 0.76
CA PRO A 107 -22.18 6.76 1.95
C PRO A 107 -21.54 6.05 3.15
N LEU A 108 -21.89 4.78 3.35
CA LEU A 108 -21.36 3.97 4.44
C LEU A 108 -19.88 3.67 4.22
N LEU A 109 -19.49 3.33 2.98
CA LEU A 109 -18.10 3.09 2.64
C LEU A 109 -17.24 4.33 2.92
N ALA A 110 -17.65 5.51 2.46
CA ALA A 110 -16.90 6.74 2.68
C ALA A 110 -16.71 7.03 4.19
N GLN A 111 -17.74 6.80 5.00
CA GLN A 111 -17.66 6.95 6.45
C GLN A 111 -16.69 5.93 7.07
N LEU A 112 -16.85 4.65 6.72
CA LEU A 112 -16.02 3.57 7.25
C LEU A 112 -14.55 3.72 6.85
N GLU A 113 -14.25 4.13 5.62
CA GLU A 113 -12.88 4.39 5.16
C GLU A 113 -12.21 5.46 6.04
N ILE A 114 -12.88 6.59 6.31
CA ILE A 114 -12.37 7.64 7.19
C ILE A 114 -12.19 7.13 8.62
N THR A 115 -13.22 6.46 9.15
CA THR A 115 -13.18 5.93 10.52
C THR A 115 -12.03 4.94 10.68
N VAL A 116 -11.90 3.96 9.78
CA VAL A 116 -10.81 3.00 9.83
C VAL A 116 -9.47 3.70 9.69
N ARG A 117 -9.33 4.58 8.68
CA ARG A 117 -8.05 5.26 8.39
C ARG A 117 -7.52 6.08 9.57
N ASN A 118 -8.42 6.67 10.37
CA ASN A 118 -8.08 7.44 11.57
C ASN A 118 -7.67 6.57 12.76
N HIS A 119 -8.07 5.29 12.77
CA HIS A 119 -7.72 4.33 13.83
C HIS A 119 -6.58 3.38 13.44
N LEU A 120 -6.12 3.40 12.18
CA LEU A 120 -4.96 2.61 11.75
C LEU A 120 -3.69 3.14 12.42
N ASP A 121 -2.93 2.23 13.02
CA ASP A 121 -1.57 2.53 13.45
C ASP A 121 -0.69 2.62 12.19
N PRO A 122 0.15 3.67 12.04
CA PRO A 122 1.12 3.74 10.94
C PRO A 122 1.96 2.47 10.76
N ALA A 123 2.31 1.76 11.83
CA ALA A 123 3.05 0.50 11.79
C ALA A 123 2.30 -0.63 11.05
N GLU A 124 0.99 -0.51 10.87
CA GLU A 124 0.21 -1.49 10.11
C GLU A 124 0.53 -1.49 8.62
N ALA A 125 1.13 -0.41 8.10
CA ALA A 125 1.65 -0.36 6.73
C ALA A 125 2.67 -1.48 6.47
N ASP A 126 3.48 -1.80 7.49
CA ASP A 126 4.54 -2.81 7.44
C ASP A 126 4.11 -4.18 8.00
N SER A 127 2.88 -4.31 8.52
CA SER A 127 2.45 -5.50 9.28
C SER A 127 2.59 -6.83 8.53
N VAL A 128 2.43 -6.79 7.22
CA VAL A 128 2.54 -7.95 6.31
C VAL A 128 3.91 -8.05 5.61
N VAL A 129 4.81 -7.10 5.88
CA VAL A 129 6.19 -7.11 5.35
C VAL A 129 7.02 -8.07 6.19
N PRO A 130 7.60 -9.15 5.60
CA PRO A 130 8.41 -10.09 6.34
C PRO A 130 9.57 -9.41 7.07
N GLY A 131 9.68 -9.62 8.39
CA GLY A 131 10.73 -9.05 9.23
C GLY A 131 10.44 -7.65 9.81
N ARG A 132 9.29 -7.02 9.48
CA ARG A 132 8.89 -5.70 10.02
C ARG A 132 7.63 -5.71 10.89
N SER A 133 6.94 -6.85 11.03
CA SER A 133 5.73 -6.93 11.85
C SER A 133 6.04 -6.60 13.33
N PRO A 134 5.31 -5.67 13.98
CA PRO A 134 5.54 -5.31 15.39
C PRO A 134 5.28 -6.45 16.39
N GLN A 135 4.69 -7.56 15.92
CA GLN A 135 4.33 -8.74 16.72
C GLN A 135 5.35 -9.88 16.63
N ASN A 136 6.45 -9.71 15.88
CA ASN A 136 7.53 -10.68 15.78
C ASN A 136 8.76 -10.20 16.59
N GLY A 137 8.56 -10.01 17.90
CA GLY A 137 9.60 -9.73 18.89
C GLY A 137 9.34 -10.48 20.17
#